data_AF-A0A1X2GM86-F1
#
_entry.id   AF-A0A1X2GM86-F1
#
_cell.length_a   1.000
_cell.length_b   1.000
_cell.length_c   1.000
_cell.angle_alpha   90.00
_cell.angle_beta   90.00
_cell.angle_gamma   90.00
#
_symmetry.space_group_name_H-M   'P 1'
#
loop_
_entity.id
_entity.type
_entity.pdbx_description
1 polymer ?
#
loop_
_entity_poly.entity_id
_entity_poly.type
_entity_poly.pdbx_seq_one_letter_code
_entity_poly.pdbx_strand_id
1 'polypeptide(L)'
;MASQALAHVEFTNDTVKPNSSLNTFLAVPHGCSGSDTISLNVTAPTSVQLGLVPQQVQNWTLTVNYADASNKTVKDFCWTGYLAHDGKQLFGLDVTVPNVDLSKTPNVTVLFPTVQTCLNATSNWTSDPSSPSYNASVNKPAPALVITNAQETTTPVTSDGVSVTQLSMMAVAMVTLLSSHLVLA
;
A
#
# COMPACT_ATOMS: atom_id res chain seq x y z
N MET A 1 24.00 1.13 5.14
CA MET A 1 22.56 0.96 5.37
C MET A 1 22.15 -0.32 4.67
N ALA A 2 21.84 -1.39 5.42
CA ALA A 2 21.31 -2.61 4.82
C ALA A 2 19.88 -2.30 4.37
N SER A 3 19.66 -2.22 3.05
CA SER A 3 18.32 -2.38 2.50
C SER A 3 17.90 -3.80 2.91
N GLN A 4 16.93 -3.92 3.82
CA GLN A 4 16.27 -5.20 4.01
C GLN A 4 15.77 -5.59 2.62
N ALA A 5 16.24 -6.72 2.09
CA ALA A 5 15.65 -7.27 0.89
C ALA A 5 14.16 -7.41 1.17
N LEU A 6 13.32 -6.61 0.51
CA LEU A 6 11.87 -6.70 0.57
C LEU A 6 11.51 -8.08 0.04
N ALA A 7 11.36 -9.04 0.97
CA ALA A 7 11.04 -10.43 0.70
C ALA A 7 9.53 -10.68 0.74
N HIS A 8 8.76 -9.66 1.13
CA HIS A 8 7.30 -9.74 1.22
C HIS A 8 6.67 -9.28 -0.08
N VAL A 9 5.53 -9.89 -0.39
CA VAL A 9 4.64 -9.39 -1.43
C VAL A 9 3.92 -8.16 -0.87
N GLU A 10 4.00 -7.04 -1.57
CA GLU A 10 3.45 -5.75 -1.11
C GLU A 10 2.97 -4.89 -2.28
N PHE A 11 2.23 -3.83 -1.98
CA PHE A 11 1.84 -2.85 -3.01
C PHE A 11 2.92 -1.79 -3.21
N THR A 12 3.21 -1.42 -4.46
CA THR A 12 4.18 -0.35 -4.76
C THR A 12 3.69 1.04 -4.36
N ASN A 13 2.37 1.23 -4.38
CA ASN A 13 1.67 2.36 -3.77
C ASN A 13 0.54 1.77 -2.91
N ASP A 14 0.52 2.11 -1.63
CA ASP A 14 -0.43 1.52 -0.69
C ASP A 14 -1.46 2.52 -0.14
N THR A 15 -1.28 3.81 -0.38
CA THR A 15 -2.08 4.85 0.26
C THR A 15 -3.04 5.52 -0.72
N VAL A 16 -4.29 5.72 -0.31
CA VAL A 16 -5.36 6.27 -1.16
C VAL A 16 -6.37 7.09 -0.37
N LYS A 17 -6.94 8.14 -0.98
CA LYS A 17 -7.96 8.98 -0.33
C LYS A 17 -9.36 8.37 -0.49
N PRO A 18 -10.30 8.63 0.44
CA PRO A 18 -11.70 8.34 0.22
C PRO A 18 -12.22 8.97 -1.09
N ASN A 19 -13.16 8.29 -1.75
CA ASN A 19 -13.79 8.75 -3.00
C ASN A 19 -12.78 9.07 -4.12
N SER A 20 -11.74 8.26 -4.24
CA SER A 20 -10.71 8.38 -5.27
C SER A 20 -10.26 7.01 -5.78
N SER A 21 -9.33 7.01 -6.75
CA SER A 21 -8.75 5.79 -7.30
C SER A 21 -7.23 5.77 -7.11
N LEU A 22 -6.69 4.56 -7.08
CA LEU A 22 -5.26 4.28 -6.97
C LEU A 22 -4.88 3.26 -8.06
N ASN A 23 -3.84 3.57 -8.81
CA ASN A 23 -3.12 2.58 -9.61
C ASN A 23 -1.91 2.09 -8.81
N THR A 24 -1.79 0.78 -8.65
CA THR A 24 -0.71 0.16 -7.90
C THR A 24 -0.30 -1.17 -8.53
N PHE A 25 0.81 -1.72 -8.06
CA PHE A 25 1.27 -3.04 -8.45
C PHE A 25 1.49 -3.87 -7.20
N LEU A 26 1.08 -5.12 -7.25
CA LEU A 26 1.53 -6.11 -6.31
C LEU A 26 2.92 -6.59 -6.73
N ALA A 27 3.94 -6.24 -5.94
CA ALA A 27 5.33 -6.58 -6.19
C ALA A 27 5.65 -7.96 -5.61
N VAL A 28 5.98 -8.91 -6.47
CA VAL A 28 6.45 -10.25 -6.08
C VAL A 28 7.97 -10.30 -6.26
N PRO A 29 8.76 -10.37 -5.17
CA PRO A 29 10.20 -10.19 -5.24
C PRO A 29 10.99 -11.45 -5.62
N HIS A 30 10.39 -12.63 -5.45
CA HIS A 30 10.99 -13.95 -5.72
C HIS A 30 9.95 -15.06 -5.62
N GLY A 31 10.33 -16.28 -5.98
CA GLY A 31 9.56 -17.51 -5.76
C GLY A 31 9.46 -17.95 -4.30
N CYS A 32 8.77 -19.07 -4.04
CA CYS A 32 8.52 -19.57 -2.69
C CYS A 32 9.63 -20.54 -2.30
N SER A 33 10.41 -20.23 -1.26
CA SER A 33 11.48 -21.12 -0.76
C SER A 33 12.44 -21.62 -1.86
N GLY A 34 12.78 -20.75 -2.82
CA GLY A 34 13.63 -21.09 -3.97
C GLY A 34 12.93 -21.84 -5.11
N SER A 35 11.61 -22.01 -5.06
CA SER A 35 10.82 -22.62 -6.13
C SER A 35 10.13 -21.56 -7.00
N ASP A 36 10.10 -21.79 -8.31
CA ASP A 36 9.45 -20.92 -9.30
C ASP A 36 7.95 -20.72 -9.02
N THR A 37 7.46 -19.50 -9.21
CA THR A 37 6.04 -19.16 -9.05
C THR A 37 5.27 -19.53 -10.30
N ILE A 38 4.11 -20.14 -10.12
CA ILE A 38 3.20 -20.52 -11.21
C ILE A 38 1.84 -19.81 -11.13
N SER A 39 1.46 -19.32 -9.96
CA SER A 39 0.28 -18.48 -9.82
C SER A 39 0.33 -17.54 -8.63
N LEU A 40 -0.45 -16.46 -8.73
CA LEU A 40 -0.67 -15.49 -7.68
C LEU A 40 -2.18 -15.22 -7.58
N ASN A 41 -2.79 -15.70 -6.50
CA ASN A 41 -4.21 -15.54 -6.24
C ASN A 41 -4.43 -14.50 -5.15
N VAL A 42 -5.27 -13.51 -5.42
CA VAL A 42 -5.61 -12.42 -4.50
C VAL A 42 -7.09 -12.47 -4.18
N THR A 43 -7.41 -12.49 -2.89
CA THR A 43 -8.79 -12.39 -2.39
C THR A 43 -9.17 -10.92 -2.21
N ALA A 44 -10.32 -10.51 -2.75
CA ALA A 44 -10.81 -9.16 -2.55
C ALA A 44 -11.18 -8.92 -1.08
N PRO A 45 -10.91 -7.72 -0.53
CA PRO A 45 -11.28 -7.39 0.84
C PRO A 45 -12.80 -7.31 1.00
N THR A 46 -13.28 -7.73 2.18
CA THR A 46 -14.69 -7.60 2.58
C THR A 46 -14.94 -6.44 3.57
N SER A 47 -13.87 -5.86 4.13
CA SER A 47 -13.96 -4.76 5.10
C SER A 47 -14.43 -3.44 4.49
N VAL A 48 -14.08 -3.20 3.22
CA VAL A 48 -14.48 -2.04 2.42
C VAL A 48 -14.83 -2.51 1.01
N GLN A 49 -15.96 -2.08 0.48
CA GLN A 49 -16.34 -2.39 -0.91
C GLN A 49 -15.48 -1.56 -1.87
N LEU A 50 -14.45 -2.20 -2.43
CA LEU A 50 -13.57 -1.59 -3.42
C LEU A 50 -13.98 -1.98 -4.85
N GLY A 51 -13.86 -1.05 -5.78
CA GLY A 51 -13.82 -1.39 -7.21
C GLY A 51 -12.43 -1.89 -7.55
N LEU A 52 -12.31 -3.13 -8.06
CA LEU A 52 -11.02 -3.76 -8.37
C LEU A 52 -10.96 -4.10 -9.85
N VAL A 53 -9.91 -3.67 -10.53
CA VAL A 53 -9.62 -4.03 -11.92
C VAL A 53 -8.19 -4.54 -11.99
N PRO A 54 -7.95 -5.86 -11.84
CA PRO A 54 -6.63 -6.44 -12.05
C PRO A 54 -6.24 -6.30 -13.53
N GLN A 55 -4.98 -5.96 -13.77
CA GLN A 55 -4.46 -5.71 -15.11
C GLN A 55 -3.88 -6.99 -15.72
N GLN A 56 -3.98 -7.11 -17.04
CA GLN A 56 -3.29 -8.17 -17.77
C GLN A 56 -1.78 -7.98 -17.65
N VAL A 57 -1.06 -9.09 -17.49
CA VAL A 57 0.41 -9.12 -17.49
C VAL A 57 0.85 -9.96 -18.68
N GLN A 58 1.83 -9.46 -19.44
CA GLN A 58 2.32 -10.16 -20.62
C GLN A 58 2.77 -11.58 -20.27
N ASN A 59 2.32 -12.58 -21.04
CA ASN A 59 2.58 -14.01 -20.83
C ASN A 59 1.97 -14.63 -19.55
N TRP A 60 1.05 -13.93 -18.89
CA TRP A 60 0.24 -14.46 -17.79
C TRP A 60 -1.24 -14.47 -18.17
N THR A 61 -1.94 -15.51 -17.77
CA THR A 61 -3.40 -15.59 -17.86
C THR A 61 -4.01 -14.98 -16.62
N LEU A 62 -4.90 -14.01 -16.80
CA LEU A 62 -5.69 -13.41 -15.73
C LEU A 62 -7.10 -14.02 -15.70
N THR A 63 -7.48 -14.59 -14.55
CA THR A 63 -8.84 -15.03 -14.25
C THR A 63 -9.43 -14.13 -13.16
N VAL A 64 -10.65 -13.63 -13.36
CA VAL A 64 -11.37 -12.80 -12.39
C VAL A 64 -12.69 -13.48 -12.05
N ASN A 65 -12.91 -13.72 -10.75
CA ASN A 65 -14.15 -14.29 -10.25
C ASN A 65 -14.96 -13.20 -9.56
N TYR A 66 -16.26 -13.13 -9.89
CA TYR A 66 -17.19 -12.17 -9.32
C TYR A 66 -18.04 -12.82 -8.22
N ALA A 67 -18.52 -11.99 -7.29
CA ALA A 67 -19.34 -12.45 -6.16
C ALA A 67 -20.71 -12.99 -6.59
N ASP A 68 -21.21 -12.53 -7.74
CA ASP A 68 -22.49 -12.94 -8.32
C ASP A 68 -22.47 -12.76 -9.86
N ALA A 69 -23.57 -13.15 -10.50
CA ALA A 69 -23.72 -13.09 -11.96
C ALA A 69 -23.84 -11.66 -12.55
N SER A 70 -23.89 -10.62 -11.72
CA SER A 70 -23.91 -9.23 -12.19
C SER A 70 -22.53 -8.76 -12.68
N ASN A 71 -21.47 -9.49 -12.35
CA ASN A 71 -20.07 -9.18 -12.69
C ASN A 71 -19.62 -7.77 -12.25
N LYS A 72 -20.18 -7.25 -11.14
CA LYS A 72 -19.83 -5.93 -10.61
C LYS A 72 -18.82 -5.97 -9.46
N THR A 73 -18.93 -6.98 -8.61
CA THR A 73 -18.12 -7.10 -7.40
C THR A 73 -17.11 -8.21 -7.59
N VAL A 74 -15.83 -7.88 -7.68
CA VAL A 74 -14.75 -8.87 -7.72
C VAL A 74 -14.67 -9.56 -6.37
N LYS A 75 -14.67 -10.89 -6.39
CA LYS A 75 -14.50 -11.74 -5.20
C LYS A 75 -13.03 -12.12 -5.03
N ASP A 76 -12.40 -12.54 -6.12
CA ASP A 76 -11.00 -12.93 -6.17
C ASP A 76 -10.50 -12.87 -7.61
N PHE A 77 -9.18 -12.81 -7.79
CA PHE A 77 -8.54 -12.86 -9.09
C PHE A 77 -7.20 -13.55 -9.00
N CYS A 78 -6.80 -14.17 -10.10
CA CYS A 78 -5.61 -15.00 -10.16
C CYS A 78 -4.85 -14.75 -11.47
N TRP A 79 -3.55 -14.49 -11.34
CA TRP A 79 -2.61 -14.57 -12.46
C TRP A 79 -1.96 -15.94 -12.46
N THR A 80 -2.01 -16.65 -13.59
CA THR A 80 -1.32 -17.92 -13.80
C THR A 80 -0.29 -17.78 -14.92
N GLY A 81 0.93 -18.25 -14.71
CA GLY A 81 2.05 -18.04 -15.61
C GLY A 81 3.32 -18.66 -15.05
N TYR A 82 4.46 -18.01 -15.28
CA TYR A 82 5.75 -18.49 -14.79
C TYR A 82 6.65 -17.32 -14.39
N LEU A 83 7.20 -17.40 -13.18
CA LEU A 83 8.26 -16.53 -12.68
C LEU A 83 9.34 -17.40 -12.06
N ALA A 84 10.56 -17.31 -12.61
CA ALA A 84 11.73 -17.97 -12.03
C ALA A 84 11.92 -17.55 -10.57
N HIS A 85 12.43 -18.45 -9.73
CA HIS A 85 12.49 -18.25 -8.29
C HIS A 85 13.29 -17.02 -7.85
N ASP A 86 14.23 -16.52 -8.66
CA ASP A 86 15.03 -15.32 -8.45
C ASP A 86 14.52 -14.10 -9.24
N GLY A 87 13.48 -14.29 -10.04
CA GLY A 87 12.83 -13.26 -10.82
C GLY A 87 11.90 -12.39 -9.98
N LYS A 88 11.64 -11.18 -10.48
CA LYS A 88 10.68 -10.23 -9.93
C LYS A 88 9.55 -9.99 -10.92
N GLN A 89 8.32 -9.86 -10.41
CA GLN A 89 7.16 -9.53 -11.23
C GLN A 89 6.28 -8.50 -10.53
N LEU A 90 5.77 -7.56 -11.31
CA LEU A 90 4.74 -6.62 -10.88
C LEU A 90 3.40 -7.04 -11.48
N PHE A 91 2.37 -7.11 -10.65
CA PHE A 91 0.99 -7.42 -11.07
C PHE A 91 0.11 -6.19 -10.85
N GLY A 92 -0.29 -5.54 -11.93
CA GLY A 92 -1.02 -4.27 -11.88
C GLY A 92 -2.44 -4.41 -11.35
N LEU A 93 -2.89 -3.43 -10.58
CA LEU A 93 -4.22 -3.36 -10.00
C LEU A 93 -4.69 -1.90 -9.96
N ASP A 94 -5.82 -1.62 -10.60
CA ASP A 94 -6.55 -0.38 -10.39
C ASP A 94 -7.59 -0.59 -9.28
N VAL A 95 -7.59 0.33 -8.32
CA VAL A 95 -8.46 0.29 -7.15
C VAL A 95 -9.28 1.57 -7.12
N THR A 96 -10.59 1.47 -6.98
CA THR A 96 -11.48 2.60 -6.72
C THR A 96 -12.06 2.46 -5.32
N VAL A 97 -11.91 3.53 -4.53
CA VAL A 97 -12.31 3.57 -3.12
C VAL A 97 -13.58 4.40 -2.99
N PRO A 98 -14.62 3.89 -2.32
CA PRO A 98 -15.83 4.67 -2.06
C PRO A 98 -15.53 5.82 -1.09
N ASN A 99 -16.52 6.65 -0.81
CA ASN A 99 -16.42 7.54 0.34
C ASN A 99 -16.33 6.70 1.63
N VAL A 100 -15.36 7.00 2.49
CA VAL A 100 -15.11 6.34 3.77
C VAL A 100 -15.05 7.42 4.84
N ASP A 101 -15.84 7.29 5.90
CA ASP A 101 -15.82 8.22 7.04
C ASP A 101 -14.59 7.98 7.91
N LEU A 102 -13.63 8.89 7.82
CA LEU A 102 -12.38 8.85 8.57
C LEU A 102 -12.40 9.69 9.85
N SER A 103 -13.57 10.22 10.27
CA SER A 103 -13.67 11.11 11.44
C SER A 103 -13.29 10.43 12.76
N LYS A 104 -13.54 9.13 12.89
CA LYS A 104 -13.21 8.32 14.08
C LYS A 104 -11.96 7.48 13.91
N THR A 105 -11.67 7.07 12.67
CA THR A 105 -10.56 6.19 12.34
C THR A 105 -9.82 6.82 11.15
N PRO A 106 -8.79 7.65 11.39
CA PRO A 106 -8.17 8.46 10.35
C PRO A 106 -7.42 7.64 9.29
N ASN A 107 -7.07 6.39 9.63
CA ASN A 107 -6.40 5.44 8.75
C ASN A 107 -7.16 4.12 8.78
N VAL A 108 -7.73 3.71 7.65
CA VAL A 108 -8.41 2.42 7.51
C VAL A 108 -7.53 1.50 6.67
N THR A 109 -6.96 0.48 7.32
CA THR A 109 -6.16 -0.54 6.65
C THR A 109 -7.07 -1.59 6.02
N VAL A 110 -6.84 -1.88 4.74
CA VAL A 110 -7.57 -2.87 3.95
C VAL A 110 -6.58 -3.94 3.48
N LEU A 111 -6.76 -5.16 3.96
CA LEU A 111 -5.89 -6.30 3.66
C LEU A 111 -6.34 -7.03 2.38
N PHE A 112 -5.38 -7.46 1.58
CA PHE A 112 -5.56 -8.25 0.36
C PHE A 112 -4.88 -9.61 0.52
N PRO A 113 -5.52 -10.59 1.17
CA PRO A 113 -4.96 -11.92 1.35
C PRO A 113 -4.50 -12.48 0.00
N THR A 114 -3.22 -12.84 -0.08
CA THR A 114 -2.58 -13.28 -1.31
C THR A 114 -1.92 -14.64 -1.11
N VAL A 115 -2.16 -15.56 -2.04
CA VAL A 115 -1.52 -16.87 -2.07
C VAL A 115 -0.63 -16.94 -3.31
N GLN A 116 0.66 -17.11 -3.07
CA GLN A 116 1.64 -17.35 -4.12
C GLN A 116 1.91 -18.85 -4.18
N THR A 117 1.51 -19.49 -5.28
CA THR A 117 1.76 -20.92 -5.51
C THR A 117 3.00 -21.07 -6.37
N CYS A 118 3.90 -21.93 -5.92
CA CYS A 118 5.13 -22.27 -6.59
C CYS A 118 5.16 -23.76 -6.90
N LEU A 119 6.03 -24.20 -7.82
CA LEU A 119 6.09 -25.61 -8.25
C LEU A 119 6.16 -26.61 -7.08
N ASN A 120 6.95 -26.31 -6.06
CA ASN A 120 7.21 -27.21 -4.92
C ASN A 120 6.90 -26.58 -3.56
N ALA A 121 6.23 -25.42 -3.53
CA ALA A 121 6.02 -24.66 -2.29
C ALA A 121 4.84 -23.69 -2.40
N THR A 122 4.47 -23.06 -1.30
CA THR A 122 3.44 -22.01 -1.25
C THR A 122 3.79 -20.98 -0.20
N SER A 123 3.56 -19.70 -0.51
CA SER A 123 3.61 -18.61 0.45
C SER A 123 2.19 -18.04 0.65
N ASN A 124 1.69 -18.13 1.89
CA ASN A 124 0.40 -17.58 2.28
C ASN A 124 0.58 -16.18 2.88
N TRP A 125 0.51 -15.14 2.06
CA TRP A 125 0.55 -13.74 2.46
C TRP A 125 -0.84 -13.31 2.95
N THR A 126 -1.26 -13.83 4.10
CA THR A 126 -2.64 -13.72 4.59
C THR A 126 -2.76 -13.30 6.05
N SER A 127 -1.63 -13.14 6.75
CA SER A 127 -1.65 -12.79 8.17
C SER A 127 -2.05 -11.32 8.37
N ASP A 128 -2.82 -11.04 9.41
CA ASP A 128 -3.16 -9.67 9.83
C ASP A 128 -2.10 -9.14 10.81
N PRO A 129 -1.33 -8.10 10.44
CA PRO A 129 -0.32 -7.49 11.33
C PRO A 129 -0.90 -6.88 12.61
N SER A 130 -2.19 -6.55 12.65
CA SER A 130 -2.85 -5.98 13.83
C SER A 130 -3.26 -7.03 14.86
N SER A 131 -3.18 -8.33 14.51
CA SER A 131 -3.51 -9.41 15.44
C SER A 131 -2.54 -9.43 16.63
N PRO A 132 -3.03 -9.60 17.88
CA PRO A 132 -2.17 -9.74 19.06
C PRO A 132 -1.19 -10.91 18.99
N SER A 133 -1.46 -11.92 18.15
CA SER A 133 -0.61 -13.10 17.94
C SER A 133 0.40 -12.95 16.80
N TYR A 134 0.43 -11.79 16.12
CA TYR A 134 1.31 -11.58 14.97
C TYR A 134 2.80 -11.57 15.37
N ASN A 135 3.61 -12.31 14.61
CA ASN A 135 5.05 -12.37 14.74
C ASN A 135 5.70 -12.24 13.36
N ALA A 136 6.31 -11.09 13.10
CA ALA A 136 6.91 -10.74 11.81
C ALA A 136 8.01 -11.72 11.32
N SER A 137 8.60 -12.52 12.22
CA SER A 137 9.64 -13.49 11.85
C SER A 137 9.09 -14.78 11.22
N VAL A 138 7.80 -15.07 11.41
CA VAL A 138 7.17 -16.33 10.94
C VAL A 138 5.89 -16.08 10.16
N ASN A 139 5.19 -14.98 10.44
CA ASN A 139 3.99 -14.59 9.73
C ASN A 139 4.35 -13.92 8.41
N LYS A 140 3.46 -14.13 7.45
CA LYS A 140 3.51 -13.54 6.12
C LYS A 140 2.35 -12.56 6.03
N PRO A 141 2.61 -11.25 6.21
CA PRO A 141 1.54 -10.26 6.24
C PRO A 141 0.81 -10.23 4.91
N ALA A 142 -0.50 -10.03 4.93
CA ALA A 142 -1.24 -9.71 3.74
C ALA A 142 -0.80 -8.34 3.20
N PRO A 143 -0.63 -8.18 1.87
CA PRO A 143 -0.53 -6.88 1.24
C PRO A 143 -1.69 -5.98 1.71
N ALA A 144 -1.43 -4.70 1.93
CA ALA A 144 -2.39 -3.80 2.54
C ALA A 144 -2.44 -2.47 1.80
N LEU A 145 -3.65 -1.91 1.68
CA LEU A 145 -3.85 -0.50 1.36
C LEU A 145 -4.26 0.26 2.62
N VAL A 146 -3.91 1.54 2.70
CA VAL A 146 -4.34 2.45 3.75
C VAL A 146 -5.20 3.55 3.13
N ILE A 147 -6.46 3.62 3.56
CA ILE A 147 -7.36 4.70 3.19
C ILE A 147 -7.20 5.83 4.22
N THR A 148 -6.73 6.98 3.77
CA THR A 148 -6.44 8.13 4.66
C THR A 148 -6.55 9.46 3.92
N ASN A 149 -6.75 10.56 4.66
CA ASN A 149 -6.68 11.91 4.11
C ASN A 149 -5.24 12.45 4.03
N ALA A 150 -4.30 11.83 4.75
CA ALA A 150 -2.90 12.19 4.70
C ALA A 150 -2.30 11.69 3.38
N GLN A 151 -1.65 12.56 2.64
CA GLN A 151 -0.88 12.16 1.46
C GLN A 151 0.54 11.87 1.92
N GLU A 152 1.04 10.65 1.69
CA GLU A 152 2.49 10.43 1.60
C GLU A 152 2.96 11.24 0.38
N THR A 153 3.41 12.47 0.60
CA THR A 153 4.26 13.14 -0.38
C THR A 153 5.52 12.30 -0.49
N THR A 154 5.63 11.53 -1.58
CA THR A 154 6.92 11.06 -2.07
C THR A 154 7.77 12.30 -2.31
N THR A 155 8.52 12.68 -1.30
CA THR A 155 9.52 13.74 -1.42
C THR A 155 10.52 13.18 -2.43
N PRO A 156 10.74 13.81 -3.60
CA PRO A 156 11.79 13.38 -4.48
C PRO A 156 13.09 13.48 -3.67
N VAL A 157 13.78 12.36 -3.47
CA VAL A 157 15.15 12.39 -2.97
C VAL A 157 15.97 12.98 -4.12
N THR A 158 16.05 14.30 -4.18
CA THR A 158 17.07 14.98 -4.95
C THR A 158 18.39 14.72 -4.23
N SER A 159 19.10 13.70 -4.69
CA SER A 159 20.49 13.48 -4.33
C SER A 159 21.34 14.56 -5.00
N ASP A 160 21.28 15.77 -4.50
CA ASP A 160 22.28 16.80 -4.76
C ASP A 160 22.36 17.69 -3.53
N GLY A 161 23.28 17.35 -2.63
CA GLY A 161 23.65 18.27 -1.57
C GLY A 161 24.50 19.37 -2.16
N VAL A 162 24.03 20.62 -2.15
CA VAL A 162 24.75 21.82 -1.69
C VAL A 162 23.72 22.89 -1.28
N SER A 163 23.98 23.47 -0.10
CA SER A 163 23.21 24.48 0.63
C SER A 163 23.14 25.85 -0.07
N VAL A 164 21.97 26.50 -0.07
CA VAL A 164 21.88 27.98 -0.02
C VAL A 164 20.70 28.39 0.88
N THR A 165 21.04 29.11 1.94
CA THR A 165 20.20 29.94 2.82
C THR A 165 18.98 30.56 2.13
N GLN A 166 17.78 30.42 2.72
CA GLN A 166 16.79 31.49 2.64
C GLN A 166 15.89 31.59 3.89
N LEU A 167 15.88 32.82 4.38
CA LEU A 167 15.16 33.42 5.50
C LEU A 167 13.62 33.35 5.35
N SER A 168 12.92 33.24 6.50
CA SER A 168 11.76 34.06 6.92
C SER A 168 10.52 34.09 5.99
N MET A 169 9.29 33.80 6.42
CA MET A 169 8.49 34.49 7.45
C MET A 169 7.10 33.81 7.47
N MET A 170 6.42 33.73 8.63
CA MET A 170 4.97 34.01 8.77
C MET A 170 4.49 33.67 10.19
N ALA A 171 4.24 34.71 11.00
CA ALA A 171 3.04 34.84 11.84
C ALA A 171 3.08 36.18 12.59
N VAL A 172 2.18 37.10 12.20
CA VAL A 172 1.94 38.39 12.85
C VAL A 172 0.74 38.28 13.79
N ALA A 173 0.82 39.04 14.88
CA ALA A 173 -0.22 39.50 15.82
C ALA A 173 -0.60 38.59 17.00
N MET A 174 -0.21 39.01 18.21
CA MET A 174 -1.10 39.78 19.10
C MET A 174 -0.27 40.65 20.05
N VAL A 175 -0.62 41.94 20.11
CA VAL A 175 -0.03 42.96 21.00
C VAL A 175 -0.89 43.04 22.26
N THR A 176 -0.28 42.90 23.44
CA THR A 176 -0.86 43.35 24.71
C THR A 176 0.14 44.29 25.41
N LEU A 177 -0.30 45.54 25.59
CA LEU A 177 0.35 46.57 26.39
C LEU A 177 0.45 46.14 27.86
N LEU A 178 1.58 46.45 28.51
CA LEU A 178 1.64 47.28 29.72
C LEU A 178 3.10 47.37 30.21
N SER A 179 3.69 48.57 30.26
CA SER A 179 4.63 48.89 31.34
C SER A 179 4.72 50.40 31.53
N SER A 180 4.54 50.79 32.78
CA SER A 180 4.41 52.14 33.26
C SER A 180 5.76 52.84 33.45
N HIS A 181 5.72 54.17 33.32
CA HIS A 181 6.49 55.21 34.03
C HIS A 181 8.02 55.11 34.10
N LEU A 182 8.71 56.13 33.56
CA LEU A 182 9.21 57.25 34.38
C LEU A 182 9.72 58.40 33.48
N VAL A 183 9.21 59.61 33.73
CA VAL A 183 9.66 60.89 33.18
C VAL A 183 10.50 61.58 34.25
N LEU A 184 11.68 62.08 33.89
CA LEU A 184 12.45 63.21 34.46
C LEU A 184 13.75 63.26 33.63
N ALA A 185 14.22 64.35 33.03
CA ALA A 185 13.89 65.75 33.07
C ALA A 185 14.26 66.39 31.71
#